data_AF-A0A1G1XCV0-F1
#
_entry.id   AF-A0A1G1XCV0-F1
#
_cell.length_a   1.000
_cell.length_b   1.000
_cell.length_c   1.000
_cell.angle_alpha   90.00
_cell.angle_beta   90.00
_cell.angle_gamma   90.00
#
_symmetry.space_group_name_H-M   'P 1'
#
loop_
_entity.id
_entity.type
_entity.pdbx_description
1 polymer ?
#
loop_
_entity_poly.entity_id
_entity_poly.type
_entity_poly.pdbx_seq_one_letter_code
_entity_poly.pdbx_strand_id
1 'polypeptide(L)'
;MNKTIRNTFLLAVGAFALYLIGSLTWGVLNTQSCSSDLPENPTCEQIAENNAQNCKYVILRWKKVDYETELRECRAWEQEQNE
;
A
#
# COMPACT_ATOMS: atom_id res chain seq x y z
N MET A 1 8.19 -33.32 24.62
CA MET A 1 8.61 -32.19 23.76
C MET A 1 9.92 -31.62 24.30
N ASN A 2 10.97 -31.59 23.48
CA ASN A 2 12.30 -31.16 23.93
C ASN A 2 12.28 -29.66 24.31
N LYS A 3 12.94 -29.25 25.40
CA LYS A 3 12.91 -27.85 25.90
C LYS A 3 13.37 -26.86 24.83
N THR A 4 14.36 -27.25 24.03
CA THR A 4 14.87 -26.47 22.90
C THR A 4 13.80 -26.24 21.83
N ILE A 5 13.08 -27.30 21.43
CA ILE A 5 12.00 -27.21 20.42
C ILE A 5 10.86 -26.31 20.90
N ARG A 6 10.51 -26.39 22.20
CA ARG A 6 9.49 -25.51 22.79
C ARG A 6 9.90 -24.03 22.72
N ASN A 7 11.14 -23.71 23.06
CA ASN A 7 11.62 -22.32 23.02
C ASN A 7 11.70 -21.78 21.59
N THR A 8 12.19 -22.58 20.64
CA THR A 8 12.24 -22.19 19.23
C THR A 8 10.85 -21.94 18.67
N PHE A 9 9.87 -22.80 19.00
CA PHE A 9 8.49 -22.62 18.58
C PHE A 9 7.87 -21.34 19.14
N LEU A 10 8.06 -21.06 20.43
CA LEU A 10 7.55 -19.84 21.07
C LEU A 10 8.15 -18.56 20.46
N LEU A 11 9.45 -18.58 20.12
CA LEU A 11 10.10 -17.47 19.43
C LEU A 11 9.54 -17.27 18.03
N ALA A 12 9.34 -18.35 17.26
CA ALA A 12 8.77 -18.27 15.92
C ALA A 12 7.34 -17.71 15.92
N VAL A 13 6.50 -18.16 16.85
CA VAL A 13 5.13 -17.64 17.02
C VAL A 13 5.15 -16.17 17.42
N GLY A 14 6.03 -15.77 18.34
CA GLY A 14 6.20 -14.37 18.73
C GLY A 14 6.62 -13.47 17.56
N ALA A 15 7.60 -13.92 16.76
CA ALA A 15 8.05 -13.21 15.57
C ALA A 15 6.94 -13.08 14.51
N PHE A 16 6.17 -14.16 14.30
CA PHE A 16 5.05 -14.15 13.38
C PHE A 16 3.94 -13.18 13.81
N ALA A 17 3.61 -13.15 15.11
CA ALA A 17 2.64 -12.20 15.65
C ALA A 17 3.09 -10.74 15.45
N LEU A 18 4.39 -10.44 15.68
CA LEU A 18 4.94 -9.11 15.43
C LEU A 18 4.89 -8.73 13.95
N TYR A 19 5.18 -9.68 13.05
CA TYR A 19 5.06 -9.48 11.60
C TYR A 19 3.63 -9.11 11.20
N LEU A 20 2.62 -9.84 11.72
CA LEU A 20 1.22 -9.56 11.45
C LEU A 20 0.79 -8.16 11.95
N ILE A 21 1.24 -7.77 13.14
CA ILE A 21 0.94 -6.43 13.68
C ILE A 21 1.55 -5.36 12.79
N GLY A 22 2.80 -5.54 12.37
CA GLY A 22 3.50 -4.63 11.46
C GLY A 22 2.81 -4.49 10.10
N SER A 23 2.37 -5.60 9.50
CA SER A 23 1.68 -5.56 8.20
C SER A 23 0.32 -4.88 8.29
N LEU A 24 -0.45 -5.15 9.35
CA LEU A 24 -1.75 -4.50 9.58
C LEU A 24 -1.60 -3.00 9.83
N THR A 25 -0.64 -2.59 10.68
CA THR A 25 -0.38 -1.17 10.91
C THR A 25 0.05 -0.46 9.62
N TRP A 26 0.89 -1.09 8.80
CA TRP A 26 1.29 -0.51 7.52
C TRP A 26 0.12 -0.32 6.56
N GLY A 27 -0.78 -1.29 6.46
CA GLY A 27 -1.98 -1.19 5.61
C GLY A 27 -2.91 -0.06 6.03
N VAL A 28 -3.16 0.08 7.34
CA VAL A 28 -4.00 1.15 7.87
C VAL A 28 -3.37 2.54 7.66
N LEU A 29 -2.06 2.66 7.86
CA LEU A 29 -1.35 3.92 7.67
C LEU A 29 -1.35 4.41 6.21
N ASN A 30 -1.36 3.48 5.25
CA ASN A 30 -1.37 3.80 3.82
C ASN A 30 -2.77 3.81 3.19
N THR A 31 -3.84 3.80 4.00
CA THR A 31 -5.19 3.97 3.46
C THR A 31 -5.36 5.39 2.91
N GLN A 32 -5.77 5.50 1.65
CA GLN A 32 -5.95 6.75 0.93
C GLN A 32 -7.44 7.01 0.68
N SER A 33 -7.84 8.29 0.71
CA SER A 33 -9.13 8.74 0.21
C SER A 33 -8.90 9.74 -0.91
N CYS A 34 -9.57 9.53 -2.03
CA CYS A 34 -9.42 10.35 -3.24
C CYS A 34 -10.77 10.92 -3.65
N SER A 35 -10.77 12.15 -4.14
CA SER A 35 -11.85 12.64 -5.01
C SER A 35 -11.40 12.46 -6.46
N SER A 36 -12.24 11.82 -7.27
CA SER A 36 -11.97 11.59 -8.69
C SER A 36 -12.82 12.53 -9.51
N ASP A 37 -12.17 13.43 -10.24
CA ASP A 37 -12.79 14.24 -11.29
C ASP A 37 -12.09 13.90 -12.62
N LEU A 38 -12.17 12.61 -12.97
CA LEU A 38 -11.50 12.03 -14.13
C LEU A 38 -12.51 11.78 -15.26
N PRO A 39 -12.11 11.95 -16.53
CA PRO A 39 -12.93 11.57 -17.69
C PRO A 39 -13.18 10.05 -17.73
N GLU A 40 -14.11 9.60 -18.59
CA GLU A 40 -14.53 8.19 -18.70
C GLU A 40 -13.37 7.21 -19.01
N ASN A 41 -12.33 7.69 -19.72
CA ASN A 41 -11.11 6.93 -20.01
C ASN A 41 -9.88 7.81 -19.75
N PRO A 42 -9.41 7.93 -18.50
CA PRO A 42 -8.26 8.76 -18.17
C PRO A 42 -6.96 8.04 -18.50
N THR A 43 -5.93 8.79 -18.92
CA THR A 43 -4.58 8.22 -19.06
C THR A 43 -3.93 8.04 -17.69
N CYS A 44 -2.91 7.18 -17.59
CA CYS A 44 -2.15 7.02 -16.35
C CYS A 44 -1.55 8.33 -15.82
N GLU A 45 -1.14 9.25 -16.68
CA GLU A 45 -0.68 10.59 -16.28
C GLU A 45 -1.80 11.38 -15.60
N GLN A 46 -3.02 11.34 -16.16
CA GLN A 46 -4.18 12.02 -15.57
C GLN A 46 -4.57 11.40 -14.22
N ILE A 47 -4.52 10.07 -14.11
CA ILE A 47 -4.78 9.37 -12.85
C ILE A 47 -3.74 9.77 -11.81
N ALA A 48 -2.45 9.69 -12.16
CA ALA A 48 -1.36 10.02 -11.24
C ALA A 48 -1.39 11.48 -10.80
N GLU A 49 -1.67 12.41 -11.72
CA GLU A 49 -1.79 13.84 -11.40
C GLU A 49 -3.00 14.12 -10.50
N ASN A 50 -4.17 13.55 -10.83
CA ASN A 50 -5.35 13.66 -9.98
C ASN A 50 -5.06 13.09 -8.59
N ASN A 51 -4.41 11.94 -8.49
CA ASN A 51 -4.13 11.31 -7.21
C ASN A 51 -3.12 12.13 -6.38
N ALA A 52 -2.05 12.61 -7.00
CA ALA A 52 -1.05 13.44 -6.33
C ALA A 52 -1.64 14.76 -5.77
N GLN A 53 -2.66 15.31 -6.43
CA GLN A 53 -3.31 16.57 -6.03
C GLN A 53 -4.51 16.36 -5.09
N ASN A 54 -5.31 15.33 -5.32
CA ASN A 54 -6.64 15.16 -4.73
C ASN A 54 -6.74 13.98 -3.75
N CYS A 55 -5.79 13.04 -3.76
CA CYS A 55 -5.75 11.98 -2.76
C CYS A 55 -5.01 12.42 -1.49
N LYS A 56 -5.50 11.94 -0.35
CA LYS A 56 -4.88 12.16 0.96
C LYS A 56 -4.88 10.85 1.74
N TYR A 57 -3.79 10.59 2.45
CA TYR A 57 -3.75 9.50 3.42
C TYR A 57 -4.66 9.84 4.61
N VAL A 58 -5.54 8.90 4.98
CA VAL A 58 -6.55 9.11 6.02
C VAL A 58 -5.88 9.29 7.39
N ILE A 59 -4.86 8.47 7.68
CA ILE A 59 -4.12 8.49 8.93
C ILE A 59 -2.84 9.34 8.82
N LEU A 60 -2.04 9.13 7.79
CA LEU A 60 -0.82 9.90 7.54
C LEU A 60 -1.10 11.21 6.77
N ARG A 61 -1.97 12.07 7.31
CA ARG A 61 -2.44 13.29 6.62
C ARG A 61 -1.35 14.25 6.13
N TRP A 62 -0.14 14.16 6.71
CA TRP A 62 1.04 14.95 6.34
C TRP A 62 1.80 14.38 5.13
N LYS A 63 1.63 13.08 4.87
CA LYS A 63 2.22 12.40 3.72
C LYS A 63 1.44 12.81 2.47
N LYS A 64 2.17 13.26 1.45
CA LYS A 64 1.59 13.52 0.12
C LYS A 64 1.63 12.25 -0.70
N VAL A 65 0.66 12.11 -1.60
CA VAL A 65 0.68 11.08 -2.64
C VAL A 65 1.71 11.50 -3.68
N ASP A 66 2.56 10.55 -4.08
CA ASP A 66 3.70 10.81 -4.95
C ASP A 66 3.33 10.49 -6.41
N TYR A 67 3.41 11.50 -7.26
CA TYR A 67 3.03 11.40 -8.68
C TYR A 67 3.82 10.31 -9.41
N GLU A 68 5.14 10.25 -9.24
CA GLU A 68 6.00 9.29 -9.94
C GLU A 68 5.69 7.84 -9.53
N THR A 69 5.39 7.64 -8.24
CA THR A 69 4.99 6.33 -7.71
C THR A 69 3.66 5.89 -8.32
N GLU A 70 2.63 6.75 -8.30
CA GLU A 70 1.31 6.45 -8.88
C GLU A 70 1.40 6.19 -10.40
N LEU A 71 2.19 7.00 -11.13
CA LEU A 71 2.38 6.84 -12.56
C LEU A 71 3.02 5.49 -12.89
N ARG A 72 4.04 5.10 -12.14
CA ARG A 72 4.73 3.82 -12.32
C ARG A 72 3.80 2.64 -12.02
N GLU A 73 3.02 2.71 -10.95
CA GLU A 73 2.07 1.66 -10.57
C GLU A 73 0.94 1.53 -11.60
N CYS A 74 0.41 2.64 -12.10
CA CYS A 74 -0.60 2.65 -13.14
C CYS A 74 -0.08 2.05 -14.46
N ARG A 75 1.12 2.45 -14.90
CA ARG A 75 1.72 1.90 -16.14
C ARG A 75 2.04 0.41 -16.02
N ALA A 76 2.48 -0.05 -14.85
CA ALA A 76 2.70 -1.47 -14.61
C ALA A 76 1.38 -2.25 -14.74
N TRP A 77 0.30 -1.73 -14.16
CA TRP A 77 -1.03 -2.32 -14.31
C TRP A 77 -1.52 -2.33 -15.77
N GLU A 78 -1.37 -1.22 -16.51
CA GLU A 78 -1.73 -1.19 -17.94
C GLU A 78 -0.94 -2.22 -18.77
N GLN A 79 0.34 -2.44 -18.45
CA GLN A 79 1.14 -3.45 -19.12
C GLN A 79 0.62 -4.86 -18.84
N GLU A 80 0.28 -5.18 -17.58
CA GLU A 80 -0.27 -6.49 -17.18
C GLU A 80 -1.64 -6.79 -17.81
N GLN A 81 -2.45 -5.76 -18.13
CA GLN A 81 -3.75 -5.96 -18.81
C GLN A 81 -3.62 -6.25 -20.32
N ASN A 82 -2.48 -5.92 -20.92
CA ASN A 82 -2.23 -6.10 -22.36
C ASN A 82 -1.49 -7.41 -22.69
N GLU A 83 -1.13 -8.21 -21.68
CA GLU A 83 -0.56 -9.57 -21.78
C GLU A 83 -1.65 -10.66 -21.68
#